data_AF-A0A151JMQ3-F1
#
_entry.id   AF-A0A151JMQ3-F1
#
_cell.length_a   1.000
_cell.length_b   1.000
_cell.length_c   1.000
_cell.angle_alpha   90.00
_cell.angle_beta   90.00
_cell.angle_gamma   90.00
#
_symmetry.space_group_name_H-M   'P 1'
#
loop_
_entity.id
_entity.type
_entity.pdbx_description
1 polymer ?
#
loop_
_entity_poly.entity_id
_entity_poly.type
_entity_poly.pdbx_seq_one_letter_code
_entity_poly.pdbx_strand_id
1 'polypeptide(L)'
;MYFAKESNTSYETKKDCSNTMEHRAVRLLSRRYNLTNTGYKYLEIGINVGPPSYVEIALGDNRGHELSLSLETWKGLYEQRYNIYKMLRNEYKDNFIGVGPLTVRVCTMNDATLVRLDSSSIHMTMTETTLRRMFAFDGCIDVTFERLVRLVDTVDVK
;
A
#
# COMPACT_ATOMS: atom_id res chain seq x y z
N MET A 1 4.58 -61.78 -18.76
CA MET A 1 5.93 -61.19 -18.66
C MET A 1 5.83 -59.74 -19.10
N TYR A 2 6.30 -58.85 -18.25
CA TYR A 2 6.10 -57.41 -18.27
C TYR A 2 6.81 -56.75 -19.45
N PHE A 3 6.13 -55.84 -20.16
CA PHE A 3 6.80 -54.79 -20.94
C PHE A 3 6.88 -53.54 -20.07
N ALA A 4 8.10 -53.06 -19.83
CA ALA A 4 8.40 -51.93 -18.97
C ALA A 4 8.71 -50.67 -19.80
N LYS A 5 8.12 -49.57 -19.33
CA LYS A 5 8.60 -48.18 -19.21
C LYS A 5 8.99 -47.32 -20.43
N GLU A 6 8.13 -46.30 -20.60
CA GLU A 6 8.39 -44.84 -20.60
C GLU A 6 9.44 -44.24 -21.53
N SER A 7 8.98 -43.32 -22.40
CA SER A 7 9.59 -41.98 -22.47
C SER A 7 8.56 -40.93 -22.87
N ASN A 8 8.19 -40.08 -21.91
CA ASN A 8 7.57 -38.78 -22.13
C ASN A 8 8.61 -37.83 -22.71
N THR A 9 8.33 -37.21 -23.85
CA THR A 9 9.02 -35.98 -24.27
C THR A 9 7.99 -34.87 -24.37
N SER A 10 7.83 -34.16 -23.24
CA SER A 10 7.11 -32.89 -23.19
C SER A 10 7.86 -31.86 -24.02
N TYR A 11 7.14 -31.21 -24.92
CA TYR A 11 7.57 -30.03 -25.67
C TYR A 11 8.17 -28.97 -24.73
N GLU A 12 9.43 -28.64 -24.96
CA GLU A 12 10.06 -27.44 -24.42
C GLU A 12 9.27 -26.22 -24.90
N THR A 13 8.45 -25.66 -24.01
CA THR A 13 8.05 -24.26 -24.14
C THR A 13 9.14 -23.46 -23.45
N LYS A 14 9.98 -22.81 -24.27
CA LYS A 14 10.87 -21.73 -23.83
C LYS A 14 10.02 -20.72 -23.09
N LYS A 15 10.04 -20.79 -21.76
CA LYS A 15 9.53 -19.75 -20.88
C LYS A 15 10.46 -18.58 -21.11
N ASP A 16 9.97 -17.62 -21.88
CA ASP A 16 10.62 -16.34 -22.05
C ASP A 16 10.73 -15.73 -20.65
N CYS A 17 11.90 -15.87 -20.05
CA CYS A 17 12.23 -15.19 -18.80
C CYS A 17 12.51 -13.74 -19.16
N SER A 18 11.49 -13.01 -19.59
CA SER A 18 11.47 -11.59 -19.28
C SER A 18 11.35 -11.51 -17.77
N ASN A 19 12.51 -11.49 -17.11
CA ASN A 19 12.64 -10.87 -15.82
C ASN A 19 12.21 -9.41 -16.02
N THR A 20 10.91 -9.15 -16.02
CA THR A 20 10.38 -7.91 -15.48
C THR A 20 10.75 -7.99 -14.00
N MET A 21 12.02 -7.67 -13.69
CA MET A 21 12.26 -6.93 -12.49
C MET A 21 11.28 -5.77 -12.61
N GLU A 22 10.18 -5.83 -11.85
CA GLU A 22 9.41 -4.64 -11.55
C GLU A 22 10.41 -3.71 -10.86
N HIS A 23 11.17 -2.98 -11.67
CA HIS A 23 11.97 -1.88 -11.22
C HIS A 23 10.96 -0.98 -10.57
N ARG A 24 10.95 -1.00 -9.23
CA ARG A 24 10.08 -0.16 -8.43
C ARG A 24 10.23 1.23 -8.99
N ALA A 25 9.17 1.69 -9.65
CA ALA A 25 9.26 2.89 -10.44
C ALA A 25 9.63 4.05 -9.51
N VAL A 26 10.52 4.90 -9.99
CA VAL A 26 11.16 5.92 -9.16
C VAL A 26 10.10 6.96 -8.84
N ARG A 27 9.86 7.22 -7.54
CA ARG A 27 9.02 8.35 -7.13
C ARG A 27 9.80 9.65 -7.20
N LEU A 28 9.41 10.52 -8.13
CA LEU A 28 9.91 11.88 -8.23
C LEU A 28 8.92 12.85 -7.56
N LEU A 29 9.43 14.06 -7.27
CA LEU A 29 8.64 15.16 -6.70
C LEU A 29 7.86 14.74 -5.44
N SER A 30 8.42 13.83 -4.65
CA SER A 30 7.71 13.25 -3.52
C SER A 30 7.76 14.12 -2.27
N ARG A 31 6.73 13.96 -1.44
CA ARG A 31 6.62 14.56 -0.11
C ARG A 31 6.40 13.44 0.90
N ARG A 32 7.29 13.36 1.90
CA ARG A 32 7.25 12.38 2.98
C ARG A 32 6.84 13.02 4.30
N TYR A 33 5.89 12.38 4.99
CA TYR A 33 5.37 12.74 6.30
C TYR A 33 5.70 11.64 7.30
N ASN A 34 6.44 11.99 8.35
CA ASN A 34 6.77 11.04 9.41
C ASN A 34 5.54 10.75 10.28
N LEU A 35 5.19 9.47 10.41
CA LEU A 35 4.05 9.04 11.23
C LEU A 35 4.47 8.72 12.67
N THR A 36 5.74 8.37 12.89
CA THR A 36 6.32 8.19 14.22
C THR A 36 7.41 9.24 14.48
N ASN A 37 7.70 9.53 15.75
CA ASN A 37 8.77 10.45 16.11
C ASN A 37 10.14 9.96 15.62
N THR A 38 10.32 8.64 15.54
CA THR A 38 11.52 8.00 15.00
C THR A 38 11.57 7.96 13.48
N GLY A 39 10.48 8.34 12.77
CA GLY A 39 10.37 8.19 11.32
C GLY A 39 10.32 6.75 10.82
N TYR A 40 10.16 5.77 11.72
CA TYR A 40 10.09 4.34 11.40
C TYR A 40 8.92 4.01 10.46
N LYS A 41 7.80 4.74 10.57
CA LYS A 41 6.70 4.72 9.61
C LYS A 41 6.50 6.09 8.99
N TYR A 42 6.09 6.09 7.73
CA TYR A 42 5.89 7.31 6.96
C TYR A 42 4.73 7.17 5.98
N LEU A 43 4.13 8.30 5.65
CA LEU A 43 3.23 8.45 4.52
C LEU A 43 3.97 9.27 3.46
N GLU A 44 4.05 8.78 2.25
CA GLU A 44 4.70 9.45 1.13
C GLU A 44 3.72 9.60 -0.02
N ILE A 45 3.78 10.74 -0.70
CA ILE A 45 3.04 10.98 -1.93
C ILE A 45 4.02 11.46 -2.99
N GLY A 46 3.98 10.94 -4.20
CA GLY A 46 4.91 11.30 -5.26
C GLY A 46 4.44 10.87 -6.64
N ILE A 47 5.14 11.30 -7.68
CA ILE A 47 4.90 10.87 -9.06
C ILE A 47 5.74 9.63 -9.31
N ASN A 48 5.07 8.51 -9.50
CA ASN A 48 5.69 7.29 -9.95
C ASN A 48 5.91 7.36 -11.46
N VAL A 49 7.18 7.32 -11.89
CA VAL A 49 7.55 7.56 -13.29
C VAL A 49 7.51 6.26 -14.08
N GLY A 50 6.68 6.25 -15.12
CA GLY A 50 6.56 5.13 -16.07
C GLY A 50 5.75 5.56 -17.28
N PRO A 51 5.54 4.70 -18.28
CA PRO A 51 4.56 4.95 -19.33
C PRO A 51 3.23 4.25 -18.96
N PRO A 52 2.18 4.97 -18.52
CA PRO A 52 2.11 6.38 -18.14
C PRO A 52 2.56 6.64 -16.69
N SER A 53 2.96 7.88 -16.39
CA SER A 53 3.31 8.26 -15.02
C SER A 53 2.04 8.48 -14.22
N TYR A 54 2.09 8.32 -12.90
CA TYR A 54 0.92 8.51 -12.04
C TYR A 54 1.31 8.98 -10.64
N VAL A 55 0.37 9.63 -9.96
CA VAL A 55 0.57 9.99 -8.54
C VAL A 55 0.22 8.79 -7.67
N GLU A 56 1.11 8.44 -6.75
CA GLU A 56 0.94 7.35 -5.82
C GLU A 56 1.01 7.87 -4.38
N ILE A 57 0.11 7.38 -3.52
CA ILE A 57 0.20 7.53 -2.07
C ILE A 57 0.74 6.20 -1.53
N ALA A 58 1.81 6.24 -0.75
CA ALA A 58 2.44 5.06 -0.18
C ALA A 58 2.57 5.21 1.33
N LEU A 59 2.12 4.20 2.05
CA LEU A 59 2.41 4.03 3.47
C LEU A 59 3.62 3.12 3.59
N GLY A 60 4.69 3.56 4.22
CA GLY A 60 5.94 2.82 4.28
C GLY A 60 6.49 2.64 5.68
N ASP A 61 7.43 1.69 5.80
CA ASP A 61 8.31 1.56 6.96
C ASP A 61 9.79 1.55 6.57
N ASN A 62 10.66 1.72 7.56
CA ASN A 62 12.11 1.77 7.32
C ASN A 62 12.73 0.41 6.94
N ARG A 63 11.95 -0.67 6.89
CA ARG A 63 12.38 -1.99 6.41
C ARG A 63 12.14 -2.17 4.91
N GLY A 64 11.59 -1.14 4.25
CA GLY A 64 11.31 -1.15 2.84
C GLY A 64 9.94 -1.73 2.48
N HIS A 65 9.09 -2.07 3.46
CA HIS A 65 7.72 -2.43 3.19
C HIS A 65 6.92 -1.19 2.85
N GLU A 66 6.21 -1.22 1.73
CA GLU A 66 5.33 -0.13 1.32
C GLU A 66 3.99 -0.63 0.82
N LEU A 67 2.94 -0.05 1.36
CA LEU A 67 1.58 -0.30 0.95
C LEU A 67 1.12 0.90 0.12
N SER A 68 1.00 0.69 -1.18
CA SER A 68 0.49 1.68 -2.13
C SER A 68 -1.02 1.81 -2.04
N LEU A 69 -1.51 3.04 -2.16
CA LEU A 69 -2.90 3.44 -2.07
C LEU A 69 -3.25 4.35 -3.26
N SER A 70 -4.37 4.08 -3.91
CA SER A 70 -5.00 5.07 -4.77
C SER A 70 -5.60 6.20 -3.93
N LEU A 71 -5.84 7.37 -4.54
CA LEU A 71 -6.55 8.46 -3.86
C LEU A 71 -7.95 8.01 -3.38
N GLU A 72 -8.64 7.21 -4.18
CA GLU A 72 -9.94 6.63 -3.81
C GLU A 72 -9.83 5.76 -2.55
N THR A 73 -8.83 4.88 -2.49
CA THR A 73 -8.61 4.01 -1.31
C THR A 73 -8.24 4.84 -0.08
N TRP A 74 -7.41 5.88 -0.24
CA TRP A 74 -7.08 6.82 0.83
C TRP A 74 -8.33 7.51 1.38
N LYS A 75 -9.19 8.06 0.51
CA LYS A 75 -10.43 8.76 0.91
C LYS A 75 -11.41 7.81 1.59
N GLY A 76 -11.63 6.63 1.02
CA GLY A 76 -12.46 5.61 1.65
C GLY A 76 -11.93 5.21 3.03
N LEU A 77 -10.62 5.11 3.20
CA LEU A 77 -10.01 4.77 4.48
C LEU A 77 -10.22 5.89 5.52
N TYR A 78 -10.08 7.15 5.09
CA TYR A 78 -10.33 8.31 5.93
C TYR A 78 -11.81 8.47 6.32
N GLU A 79 -12.74 8.17 5.42
CA GLU A 79 -14.18 8.15 5.70
C GLU A 79 -14.52 7.08 6.75
N GLN A 80 -13.87 5.91 6.68
CA GLN A 80 -14.03 4.83 7.65
C GLN A 80 -13.36 5.09 9.02
N ARG A 81 -12.67 6.23 9.22
CA ARG A 81 -11.91 6.51 10.46
C ARG A 81 -12.70 6.29 11.74
N TYR A 82 -13.98 6.66 11.76
CA TYR A 82 -14.82 6.51 12.95
C TYR A 82 -15.17 5.04 13.22
N ASN A 83 -15.43 4.26 12.17
CA ASN A 83 -15.66 2.82 12.29
C ASN A 83 -14.38 2.10 12.75
N ILE A 84 -13.21 2.52 12.28
CA ILE A 84 -11.91 1.97 12.74
C ILE A 84 -11.70 2.28 14.23
N TYR A 85 -12.04 3.48 14.71
CA TYR A 85 -11.96 3.81 16.13
C TYR A 85 -12.95 3.00 16.98
N LYS A 86 -14.16 2.73 16.48
CA LYS A 86 -15.09 1.81 17.13
C LYS A 86 -14.54 0.39 17.18
N MET A 87 -13.90 -0.07 16.09
CA MET A 87 -13.30 -1.39 16.02
C MET A 87 -12.16 -1.54 17.03
N LEU A 88 -11.33 -0.51 17.21
CA LEU A 88 -10.29 -0.46 18.25
C LEU A 88 -10.84 -0.51 19.68
N ARG A 89 -12.08 -0.07 19.89
CA ARG A 89 -12.79 -0.12 21.19
C ARG A 89 -13.64 -1.37 21.36
N ASN A 90 -13.59 -2.31 20.42
CA ASN A 90 -14.48 -3.48 20.36
C ASN A 90 -15.98 -3.12 20.33
N GLU A 91 -16.32 -1.94 19.79
CA GLU A 91 -17.70 -1.44 19.64
C GLU A 91 -18.24 -1.62 18.21
N TYR A 92 -17.41 -2.14 17.30
CA TYR A 92 -17.78 -2.42 15.91
C TYR A 92 -18.23 -3.87 15.76
N LYS A 93 -19.31 -4.10 15.00
CA LYS A 93 -19.96 -5.42 14.91
C LYS A 93 -19.16 -6.45 14.12
N ASP A 94 -18.42 -5.99 13.12
CA ASP A 94 -17.62 -6.86 12.25
C ASP A 94 -16.16 -6.88 12.69
N ASN A 95 -15.42 -7.91 12.25
CA ASN A 95 -14.01 -8.09 12.59
C ASN A 95 -13.05 -7.34 11.65
N PHE A 96 -13.58 -6.78 10.56
CA PHE A 96 -12.78 -6.06 9.56
C PHE A 96 -13.60 -4.97 8.88
N ILE A 97 -12.90 -4.04 8.24
CA ILE A 97 -13.48 -3.00 7.37
C ILE A 97 -12.81 -3.11 6.00
N GLY A 98 -13.60 -3.29 4.95
CA GLY A 98 -13.11 -3.28 3.56
C GLY A 98 -13.12 -1.87 2.98
N VAL A 99 -12.05 -1.49 2.31
CA VAL A 99 -11.89 -0.21 1.60
C VAL A 99 -11.18 -0.46 0.27
N GLY A 100 -11.95 -0.65 -0.80
CA GLY A 100 -11.39 -1.04 -2.10
C GLY A 100 -10.53 -2.31 -1.98
N PRO A 101 -9.25 -2.29 -2.38
CA PRO A 101 -8.34 -3.44 -2.24
C PRO A 101 -7.80 -3.64 -0.81
N LEU A 102 -8.08 -2.71 0.11
CA LEU A 102 -7.55 -2.71 1.46
C LEU A 102 -8.51 -3.35 2.45
N THR A 103 -7.99 -4.20 3.32
CA THR A 103 -8.74 -4.70 4.48
C THR A 103 -8.12 -4.14 5.76
N VAL A 104 -8.93 -3.53 6.62
CA VAL A 104 -8.51 -3.03 7.93
C VAL A 104 -8.97 -4.01 9.01
N ARG A 105 -8.05 -4.41 9.89
CA ARG A 105 -8.32 -5.29 11.02
C ARG A 105 -7.67 -4.76 12.29
N VAL A 106 -8.16 -5.20 13.44
CA VAL A 106 -7.47 -5.01 14.71
C VAL A 106 -6.77 -6.32 15.07
N CYS A 107 -5.52 -6.22 15.53
CA CYS A 107 -4.76 -7.36 16.04
C CYS A 107 -4.08 -7.00 17.36
N THR A 108 -3.78 -8.02 18.15
CA THR A 108 -3.02 -7.87 19.39
C THR A 108 -1.62 -8.44 19.19
N MET A 109 -0.58 -7.68 19.54
CA MET A 109 0.81 -8.12 19.49
C MET A 109 1.52 -7.64 20.75
N ASN A 110 2.07 -8.57 21.54
CA ASN A 110 2.72 -8.27 22.83
C ASN A 110 1.84 -7.38 23.73
N ASP A 111 0.58 -7.79 23.93
CA ASP A 111 -0.44 -7.07 24.71
C ASP A 111 -0.82 -5.67 24.20
N ALA A 112 -0.27 -5.24 23.06
CA ALA A 112 -0.64 -4.00 22.40
C ALA A 112 -1.68 -4.24 21.31
N THR A 113 -2.77 -3.48 21.36
CA THR A 113 -3.77 -3.42 20.28
C THR A 113 -3.25 -2.56 19.13
N LEU A 114 -3.26 -3.11 17.92
CA LEU A 114 -2.74 -2.49 16.72
C LEU A 114 -3.77 -2.55 15.60
N VAL A 115 -3.69 -1.58 14.68
CA VAL A 115 -4.43 -1.59 13.42
C VAL A 115 -3.54 -2.21 12.35
N ARG A 116 -4.06 -3.23 11.69
CA ARG A 116 -3.41 -3.90 10.57
C ARG A 116 -4.15 -3.55 9.28
N LEU A 117 -3.41 -3.00 8.33
CA LEU A 117 -3.85 -2.71 6.98
C LEU A 117 -3.30 -3.80 6.07
N ASP A 118 -4.18 -4.61 5.47
CA ASP A 118 -3.83 -5.73 4.60
C ASP A 118 -4.19 -5.39 3.15
N SER A 119 -3.20 -5.48 2.27
CA SER A 119 -3.35 -5.57 0.81
C SER A 119 -2.97 -6.98 0.35
N SER A 120 -3.10 -7.28 -0.95
CA SER A 120 -2.91 -8.63 -1.52
C SER A 120 -1.55 -9.26 -1.20
N SER A 121 -0.48 -8.46 -1.14
CA SER A 121 0.89 -8.94 -0.92
C SER A 121 1.58 -8.33 0.29
N ILE A 122 1.05 -7.23 0.84
CA ILE A 122 1.71 -6.42 1.86
C ILE A 122 0.73 -6.13 2.99
N HIS A 123 1.24 -6.21 4.21
CA HIS A 123 0.51 -5.80 5.40
C HIS A 123 1.31 -4.77 6.18
N MET A 124 0.60 -3.82 6.77
CA MET A 124 1.19 -2.76 7.58
C MET A 124 0.45 -2.69 8.92
N THR A 125 1.18 -2.90 10.00
CA THR A 125 0.63 -2.77 11.35
C THR A 125 1.06 -1.45 11.98
N MET A 126 0.18 -0.76 12.69
CA MET A 126 0.48 0.49 13.39
C MET A 126 -0.36 0.68 14.66
N THR A 127 0.10 1.54 15.56
CA THR A 127 -0.67 1.93 16.75
C THR A 127 -1.82 2.87 16.39
N GLU A 128 -2.82 2.98 17.25
CA GLU A 128 -3.89 3.99 17.12
C GLU A 128 -3.31 5.42 17.00
N THR A 129 -2.28 5.75 17.77
CA THR A 129 -1.62 7.06 17.72
C THR A 129 -0.99 7.35 16.37
N THR A 130 -0.36 6.34 15.76
CA THR A 130 0.23 6.44 14.41
C THR A 130 -0.86 6.61 13.36
N LEU A 131 -1.96 5.85 13.47
CA LEU A 131 -3.12 5.96 12.58
C LEU A 131 -3.77 7.35 12.66
N ARG A 132 -3.96 7.89 13.87
CA ARG A 132 -4.49 9.25 14.06
C ARG A 132 -3.62 10.30 13.40
N ARG A 133 -2.29 10.18 13.55
CA ARG A 133 -1.34 11.07 12.89
C ARG A 133 -1.38 10.94 11.37
N MET A 134 -1.55 9.71 10.85
CA MET A 134 -1.76 9.48 9.42
C MET A 134 -2.98 10.25 8.90
N PHE A 135 -4.14 10.12 9.56
CA PHE A 135 -5.36 10.85 9.18
C PHE A 135 -5.28 12.37 9.39
N ALA A 136 -4.42 12.86 10.28
CA ALA A 136 -4.21 14.30 10.44
C ALA A 136 -3.60 14.96 9.18
N PHE A 137 -3.00 14.18 8.27
CA PHE A 137 -2.44 14.67 7.01
C PHE A 137 -3.45 14.70 5.85
N ASP A 138 -4.71 14.31 6.05
CA ASP A 138 -5.71 14.22 4.98
C ASP A 138 -5.79 15.47 4.10
N GLY A 139 -5.97 16.65 4.70
CA GLY A 139 -5.99 17.90 3.94
C GLY A 139 -4.67 18.23 3.23
N CYS A 140 -3.52 17.83 3.80
CA CYS A 140 -2.23 17.98 3.12
C CYS A 140 -2.09 17.03 1.92
N ILE A 141 -2.61 15.81 2.05
CA ILE A 141 -2.60 14.79 0.99
C ILE A 141 -3.44 15.26 -0.19
N ASP A 142 -4.66 15.73 0.04
CA ASP A 142 -5.52 16.26 -1.03
C ASP A 142 -4.83 17.37 -1.83
N VAL A 143 -4.32 18.40 -1.14
CA VAL A 143 -3.64 19.53 -1.79
C VAL A 143 -2.38 19.09 -2.53
N THR A 144 -1.61 18.16 -1.96
CA THR A 144 -0.38 17.67 -2.61
C THR A 144 -0.70 16.81 -3.81
N PHE A 145 -1.72 15.94 -3.73
CA PHE A 145 -2.15 15.08 -4.81
C PHE A 145 -2.60 15.89 -6.02
N GLU A 146 -3.48 16.88 -5.82
CA GLU A 146 -3.95 17.75 -6.89
C GLU A 146 -2.81 18.51 -7.59
N ARG A 147 -1.81 18.97 -6.81
CA ARG A 147 -0.63 19.64 -7.36
C ARG A 147 0.21 18.70 -8.21
N LEU A 148 0.45 17.47 -7.74
CA LEU A 148 1.27 16.50 -8.46
C LEU A 148 0.58 16.00 -9.73
N VAL A 149 -0.75 15.79 -9.71
CA VAL A 149 -1.51 15.36 -10.90
C VAL A 149 -1.33 16.33 -12.05
N ARG A 150 -1.35 17.65 -11.77
CA ARG A 150 -1.13 18.69 -12.80
C ARG A 150 0.28 18.68 -13.40
N LEU A 151 1.23 18.02 -12.73
CA LEU A 151 2.62 17.91 -13.18
C LEU A 151 2.90 16.58 -13.88
N VAL A 152 2.02 15.58 -13.78
CA VAL A 152 2.22 14.26 -14.40
C VAL A 152 2.42 14.40 -15.91
N ASP A 153 1.56 15.16 -16.59
CA ASP A 153 1.67 15.36 -18.04
C ASP A 153 3.01 15.99 -18.43
N THR A 154 3.59 16.85 -17.58
CA THR A 154 4.91 17.45 -17.84
C THR A 154 6.05 16.44 -17.69
N VAL A 155 5.88 15.44 -16.81
CA VAL A 155 6.85 14.36 -16.62
C VAL A 155 6.83 13.38 -17.79
N ASP A 156 5.65 13.15 -18.37
CA ASP A 156 5.45 12.22 -19.50
C ASP A 156 5.84 12.81 -20.86
N VAL A 157 6.07 14.13 -20.96
CA VAL A 157 6.67 14.76 -22.15
C VAL A 157 8.16 14.37 -22.21
N LYS A 158 8.44 13.24 -22.85
CA LYS A 158 9.79 12.78 -23.20
C LYS A 158 9.82 12.15 -24.58
#